data_AF-A0A530BNT5-F1
#
_entry.id   AF-A0A530BNT5-F1
#
_cell.length_a   1.000
_cell.length_b   1.000
_cell.length_c   1.000
_cell.angle_alpha   90.00
_cell.angle_beta   90.00
_cell.angle_gamma   90.00
#
_symmetry.space_group_name_H-M   'P 1'
#
loop_
_entity.id
_entity.type
_entity.pdbx_description
1 polymer ?
#
loop_
_entity_poly.entity_id
_entity_poly.type
_entity_poly.pdbx_seq_one_letter_code
_entity_poly.pdbx_strand_id
1 'polypeptide(L)'
;MMAGAMRSYLNRFAVAPGQRTAIFTTNDSGYALARDLEAAGVGLAAVIDSRADAAFAYTGKARLITGAVVSDARGGKALAGVNVTTANGATEAIALDALAMSGGFSPIIHLACHRGGKPQWSDAHGAFMAPSETRGLALAGAVAGTTGLSASFAEGAVRGVVIAKELGFAPQAFGAGPVDGDIVAPPARPLWNIRGVKRKAFVDFQNDVGRKDLGLAVQEGYGDVELAKRYTTSGMATDQGKL
;
A
#
# COMPACT_ATOMS: atom_id res chain seq x y z
N MET A 1 8.03 -7.19 -3.84
CA MET A 1 8.34 -6.23 -2.75
C MET A 1 7.26 -5.18 -2.69
N MET A 2 7.06 -4.50 -1.56
CA MET A 2 6.17 -3.32 -1.51
C MET A 2 6.75 -2.20 -2.39
N ALA A 3 5.91 -1.47 -3.11
CA ALA A 3 6.32 -0.38 -3.99
C ALA A 3 7.05 0.74 -3.23
N GLY A 4 6.57 1.12 -2.04
CA GLY A 4 7.26 2.09 -1.18
C GLY A 4 8.64 1.63 -0.70
N ALA A 5 8.81 0.33 -0.45
CA ALA A 5 10.12 -0.24 -0.11
C ALA A 5 11.06 -0.22 -1.31
N MET A 6 10.56 -0.60 -2.49
CA MET A 6 11.32 -0.51 -3.75
C MET A 6 11.80 0.93 -4.03
N ARG A 7 10.89 1.90 -3.85
CA ARG A 7 11.18 3.33 -4.00
C ARG A 7 12.21 3.83 -2.98
N SER A 8 12.16 3.31 -1.75
CA SER A 8 13.14 3.63 -0.70
C SER A 8 14.52 3.08 -1.05
N TYR A 9 14.63 1.82 -1.51
CA TYR A 9 15.90 1.26 -1.99
C TYR A 9 16.51 2.10 -3.10
N LEU A 10 15.69 2.50 -4.08
CA LEU A 10 16.13 3.31 -5.19
C LEU A 10 16.63 4.70 -4.73
N ASN A 11 15.77 5.49 -4.10
CA ASN A 11 16.03 6.92 -3.89
C ASN A 11 16.88 7.19 -2.63
N ARG A 12 16.70 6.40 -1.57
CA ARG A 12 17.40 6.62 -0.30
C ARG A 12 18.72 5.87 -0.23
N PHE A 13 18.77 4.68 -0.80
CA PHE A 13 19.93 3.79 -0.68
C PHE A 13 20.70 3.62 -1.99
N ALA A 14 20.26 4.24 -3.09
CA ALA A 14 20.87 4.12 -4.42
C ALA A 14 21.02 2.65 -4.89
N VAL A 15 20.07 1.78 -4.51
CA VAL A 15 20.06 0.36 -4.88
C VAL A 15 18.98 0.11 -5.91
N ALA A 16 19.39 -0.40 -7.08
CA ALA A 16 18.46 -0.92 -8.07
C ALA A 16 17.85 -2.24 -7.55
N PRO A 17 16.52 -2.32 -7.39
CA PRO A 17 15.82 -3.48 -6.83
C PRO A 17 15.76 -4.70 -7.78
N GLY A 18 16.11 -4.48 -9.05
CA GLY A 18 16.14 -5.46 -10.14
C GLY A 18 16.66 -4.80 -11.42
N GLN A 19 17.01 -5.58 -12.42
CA GLN A 19 17.42 -5.06 -13.74
C GLN A 19 16.21 -4.83 -14.64
N ARG A 20 15.18 -5.66 -14.50
CA ARG A 20 13.92 -5.57 -15.26
C ARG A 20 12.74 -5.75 -14.31
N THR A 21 12.22 -4.63 -13.86
CA THR A 21 11.13 -4.52 -12.90
C THR A 21 9.74 -4.49 -13.57
N ALA A 22 8.69 -4.76 -12.82
CA ALA A 22 7.33 -4.29 -13.11
C ALA A 22 6.65 -3.78 -11.84
N ILE A 23 5.57 -3.03 -12.01
CA ILE A 23 4.76 -2.49 -10.91
C ILE A 23 3.34 -3.02 -11.07
N PHE A 24 2.79 -3.61 -10.01
CA PHE A 24 1.36 -3.89 -9.89
C PHE A 24 0.74 -2.93 -8.88
N THR A 25 -0.25 -2.16 -9.30
CA THR A 25 -0.81 -1.06 -8.51
C THR A 25 -2.34 -1.05 -8.50
N THR A 26 -2.91 -0.61 -7.38
CA THR A 26 -4.34 -0.31 -7.22
C THR A 26 -4.60 1.20 -7.14
N ASN A 27 -3.55 2.02 -7.10
CA ASN A 27 -3.62 3.45 -6.82
C ASN A 27 -2.46 4.21 -7.51
N ASP A 28 -2.46 5.53 -7.37
CA ASP A 28 -1.55 6.38 -8.16
C ASP A 28 -0.09 6.37 -7.67
N SER A 29 0.18 5.87 -6.46
CA SER A 29 1.56 5.79 -5.94
C SER A 29 2.47 4.87 -6.76
N GLY A 30 1.89 3.91 -7.49
CA GLY A 30 2.64 3.05 -8.42
C GLY A 30 3.31 3.86 -9.54
N TYR A 31 2.64 4.89 -10.07
CA TYR A 31 3.19 5.72 -11.14
C TYR A 31 4.32 6.63 -10.66
N ALA A 32 4.29 7.04 -9.39
CA ALA A 32 5.40 7.77 -8.80
C ALA A 32 6.68 6.91 -8.78
N LEU A 33 6.56 5.64 -8.36
CA LEU A 33 7.69 4.70 -8.46
C LEU A 33 8.11 4.48 -9.93
N ALA A 34 7.15 4.39 -10.86
CA ALA A 34 7.45 4.23 -12.28
C ALA A 34 8.35 5.36 -12.79
N ARG A 35 8.00 6.62 -12.50
CA ARG A 35 8.81 7.79 -12.87
C ARG A 35 10.21 7.73 -12.28
N ASP A 36 10.33 7.37 -11.00
CA ASP A 36 11.63 7.32 -10.33
C ASP A 36 12.53 6.22 -10.92
N LEU A 37 11.98 5.03 -11.20
CA LEU A 37 12.72 3.94 -11.83
C LEU A 37 13.25 4.34 -13.21
N GLU A 38 12.40 4.98 -14.02
CA GLU A 38 12.79 5.42 -15.36
C GLU A 38 13.80 6.57 -15.32
N ALA A 39 13.66 7.52 -14.39
CA ALA A 39 14.62 8.59 -14.19
C ALA A 39 15.99 8.06 -13.75
N ALA A 40 16.01 6.99 -12.95
CA ALA A 40 17.23 6.30 -12.53
C ALA A 40 17.78 5.33 -13.59
N GLY A 41 17.11 5.16 -14.73
CA GLY A 41 17.53 4.25 -15.80
C GLY A 41 17.32 2.76 -15.49
N VAL A 42 16.53 2.42 -14.48
CA VAL A 42 16.17 1.03 -14.17
C VAL A 42 15.13 0.53 -15.17
N GLY A 43 15.32 -0.68 -15.70
CA GLY A 43 14.39 -1.25 -16.65
C GLY A 43 13.01 -1.46 -16.04
N LEU A 44 11.99 -0.82 -16.61
CA LEU A 44 10.58 -0.98 -16.24
C LEU A 44 9.81 -1.62 -17.39
N ALA A 45 9.47 -2.90 -17.23
CA ALA A 45 8.80 -3.69 -18.26
C ALA A 45 7.33 -3.30 -18.43
N ALA A 46 6.62 -3.10 -17.32
CA ALA A 46 5.20 -2.74 -17.34
C ALA A 46 4.75 -2.11 -16.01
N VAL A 47 3.73 -1.26 -16.13
CA VAL A 47 2.85 -0.86 -15.02
C VAL A 47 1.51 -1.55 -15.24
N ILE A 48 1.14 -2.43 -14.31
CA ILE A 48 -0.12 -3.16 -14.29
C ILE A 48 -1.02 -2.46 -13.28
N ASP A 49 -2.06 -1.78 -13.75
CA ASP A 49 -3.04 -1.11 -12.90
C ASP A 49 -4.34 -1.91 -12.88
N SER A 50 -4.81 -2.26 -11.69
CA SER A 50 -6.08 -2.99 -11.54
C SER A 50 -7.30 -2.17 -11.92
N ARG A 51 -7.19 -0.84 -11.98
CA ARG A 51 -8.28 0.06 -12.32
C ARG A 51 -8.39 0.19 -13.84
N ALA A 52 -9.58 0.01 -14.38
CA ALA A 52 -9.85 0.20 -15.80
C ALA A 52 -9.95 1.70 -16.17
N ASP A 53 -10.40 2.51 -15.21
CA ASP A 53 -10.62 3.94 -15.26
C ASP A 53 -9.46 4.76 -14.68
N ALA A 54 -8.25 4.18 -14.64
CA ALA A 54 -7.07 4.88 -14.15
C ALA A 54 -6.83 6.16 -14.98
N ALA A 55 -7.06 7.32 -14.35
CA ALA A 55 -6.94 8.64 -15.00
C ALA A 55 -5.55 9.28 -14.81
N PHE A 56 -4.55 8.51 -14.39
CA PHE A 56 -3.22 9.04 -14.14
C PHE A 56 -2.49 9.33 -15.46
N ALA A 57 -2.09 10.58 -15.67
CA ALA A 57 -1.31 10.99 -16.84
C ALA A 57 0.14 10.46 -16.75
N TYR A 58 0.32 9.19 -17.07
CA TYR A 58 1.63 8.56 -17.14
C TYR A 58 2.26 8.80 -18.52
N THR A 59 3.39 9.52 -18.53
CA THR A 59 4.14 9.87 -19.75
C THR A 59 5.46 9.11 -19.87
N GLY A 60 5.62 8.02 -19.12
CA GLY A 60 6.81 7.19 -19.16
C GLY A 60 6.87 6.25 -20.37
N LYS A 61 7.94 5.47 -20.46
CA LYS A 61 8.21 4.53 -21.55
C LYS A 61 7.64 3.14 -21.27
N ALA A 62 7.41 2.79 -20.02
CA ALA A 62 6.89 1.47 -19.66
C ALA A 62 5.50 1.22 -20.25
N ARG A 63 5.24 -0.04 -20.60
CA ARG A 63 3.91 -0.46 -21.06
C ARG A 63 2.90 -0.33 -19.92
N LEU A 64 1.87 0.49 -20.11
CA LEU A 64 0.73 0.59 -19.18
C LEU A 64 -0.36 -0.42 -19.55
N ILE A 65 -0.80 -1.22 -18.59
CA ILE A 65 -1.85 -2.23 -18.75
C ILE A 65 -2.92 -1.96 -17.67
N THR A 66 -4.01 -1.30 -18.04
CA THR A 66 -5.12 -0.97 -17.13
C THR A 66 -6.17 -2.08 -17.06
N GLY A 67 -6.96 -2.08 -15.98
CA GLY A 67 -7.97 -3.10 -15.72
C GLY A 67 -7.40 -4.52 -15.61
N ALA A 68 -6.12 -4.64 -15.23
CA ALA A 68 -5.37 -5.89 -15.27
C ALA A 68 -4.79 -6.26 -13.90
N VAL A 69 -4.55 -7.54 -13.70
CA VAL A 69 -4.06 -8.09 -12.42
C VAL A 69 -2.91 -9.05 -12.64
N VAL A 70 -1.96 -9.06 -11.70
CA VAL A 70 -0.92 -10.11 -11.65
C VAL A 70 -1.54 -11.37 -11.06
N SER A 71 -1.78 -12.38 -11.90
CA SER A 71 -2.52 -13.60 -11.55
C SER A 71 -1.64 -14.78 -11.15
N ASP A 72 -0.35 -14.76 -11.49
CA ASP A 72 0.63 -15.74 -11.02
C ASP A 72 2.05 -15.12 -11.03
N ALA A 73 2.90 -15.60 -10.13
CA ALA A 73 4.33 -15.29 -10.11
C ALA A 73 5.12 -16.51 -10.59
N ARG A 74 6.14 -16.30 -11.42
CA ARG A 74 6.97 -17.37 -11.99
C ARG A 74 8.41 -17.23 -11.54
N GLY A 75 9.03 -18.37 -11.25
CA GLY A 75 10.38 -18.44 -10.73
C GLY A 75 10.55 -19.60 -9.76
N GLY A 76 11.69 -19.60 -9.07
CA GLY A 76 12.01 -20.58 -8.02
C GLY A 76 12.52 -19.85 -6.78
N LYS A 77 13.84 -19.85 -6.58
CA LYS A 77 14.48 -19.08 -5.51
C LYS A 77 14.44 -17.56 -5.73
N ALA A 78 14.21 -17.14 -6.98
CA ALA A 78 14.05 -15.75 -7.39
C ALA A 78 12.93 -15.64 -8.44
N LEU A 79 12.36 -14.43 -8.54
CA LEU A 79 11.33 -14.10 -9.52
C LEU A 79 11.96 -14.03 -10.93
N ALA A 80 11.29 -14.63 -11.91
CA ALA A 80 11.71 -14.64 -13.32
C ALA A 80 10.61 -14.13 -14.26
N GLY A 81 9.39 -13.96 -13.75
CA GLY A 81 8.29 -13.40 -14.52
C GLY A 81 6.98 -13.37 -13.76
N VAL A 82 5.96 -12.81 -14.40
CA VAL A 82 4.58 -12.81 -13.92
C VAL A 82 3.63 -13.21 -15.04
N ASN A 83 2.47 -13.74 -14.67
CA ASN A 83 1.32 -13.82 -15.55
C ASN A 83 0.39 -12.64 -15.24
N VAL A 84 -0.04 -11.94 -16.28
CA VAL A 84 -0.99 -10.83 -16.17
C VAL A 84 -2.28 -11.23 -16.84
N THR A 85 -3.39 -11.19 -16.09
CA THR A 85 -4.74 -11.34 -16.65
C THR A 85 -5.27 -9.95 -16.95
N THR A 86 -5.53 -9.68 -18.22
CA THR A 86 -5.98 -8.38 -18.72
C THR A 86 -7.50 -8.23 -18.63
N ALA A 87 -8.01 -7.02 -18.86
CA ALA A 87 -9.44 -6.70 -18.73
C ALA A 87 -10.35 -7.56 -19.63
N ASN A 88 -9.85 -8.06 -20.76
CA ASN A 88 -10.61 -8.94 -21.66
C ASN A 88 -10.54 -10.44 -21.26
N GLY A 89 -9.90 -10.76 -20.14
CA GLY A 89 -9.72 -12.13 -19.63
C GLY A 89 -8.52 -12.88 -20.22
N ALA A 90 -7.82 -12.32 -21.22
CA ALA A 90 -6.61 -12.93 -21.76
C ALA A 90 -5.48 -12.89 -20.72
N THR A 91 -4.70 -13.96 -20.67
CA THR A 91 -3.52 -14.06 -19.81
C THR A 91 -2.26 -13.98 -20.65
N GLU A 92 -1.36 -13.08 -20.29
CA GLU A 92 -0.07 -12.91 -20.96
C GLU A 92 1.11 -13.03 -20.00
N ALA A 93 2.25 -13.36 -20.59
CA ALA A 93 3.48 -13.62 -19.88
C ALA A 93 4.43 -12.42 -19.94
N ILE A 94 4.87 -11.90 -18.80
CA ILE A 94 5.88 -10.84 -18.74
C ILE A 94 7.10 -11.35 -17.97
N ALA A 95 8.24 -11.45 -18.64
CA ALA A 95 9.52 -11.75 -17.98
C ALA A 95 10.02 -10.52 -17.21
N LEU A 96 10.52 -10.74 -15.99
CA LEU A 96 11.02 -9.69 -15.09
C LEU A 96 11.77 -10.34 -13.93
N ASP A 97 12.61 -9.59 -13.22
CA ASP A 97 13.35 -10.09 -12.05
C ASP A 97 12.86 -9.48 -10.72
N ALA A 98 12.06 -8.41 -10.75
CA ALA A 98 11.48 -7.80 -9.58
C ALA A 98 10.06 -7.25 -9.83
N LEU A 99 9.17 -7.46 -8.85
CA LEU A 99 7.80 -6.93 -8.87
C LEU A 99 7.59 -6.01 -7.67
N ALA A 100 7.18 -4.77 -7.95
CA ALA A 100 6.68 -3.83 -6.96
C ALA A 100 5.17 -3.98 -6.81
N MET A 101 4.67 -4.01 -5.58
CA MET A 101 3.25 -4.11 -5.28
C MET A 101 2.79 -2.86 -4.53
N SER A 102 1.82 -2.14 -5.09
CA SER A 102 1.13 -1.03 -4.42
C SER A 102 -0.36 -1.37 -4.28
N GLY A 103 -0.70 -2.05 -3.18
CA GLY A 103 -2.08 -2.48 -2.89
C GLY A 103 -2.96 -1.40 -2.25
N GLY A 104 -2.37 -0.27 -1.84
CA GLY A 104 -3.02 0.75 -1.03
C GLY A 104 -2.21 1.04 0.23
N PHE A 105 -2.79 1.81 1.14
CA PHE A 105 -2.15 2.22 2.39
C PHE A 105 -3.08 1.95 3.57
N SER A 106 -2.52 1.32 4.62
CA SER A 106 -3.17 1.18 5.91
C SER A 106 -2.62 2.24 6.87
N PRO A 107 -3.44 3.19 7.35
CA PRO A 107 -3.01 4.17 8.35
C PRO A 107 -2.44 3.50 9.61
N ILE A 108 -1.32 4.02 10.14
CA ILE A 108 -0.67 3.47 11.34
C ILE A 108 -1.37 4.01 12.60
N ILE A 109 -2.48 3.39 12.96
CA ILE A 109 -3.42 3.89 14.00
C ILE A 109 -3.21 3.26 15.39
N HIS A 110 -2.21 2.39 15.53
CA HIS A 110 -1.97 1.58 16.72
C HIS A 110 -1.96 2.37 18.03
N LEU A 111 -1.24 3.50 18.10
CA LEU A 111 -1.17 4.33 19.32
C LEU A 111 -2.53 4.96 19.67
N ALA A 112 -3.34 5.31 18.68
CA ALA A 112 -4.68 5.80 18.92
C ALA A 112 -5.59 4.69 19.46
N CYS A 113 -5.50 3.48 18.90
CA CYS A 113 -6.26 2.32 19.36
C CYS A 113 -5.85 1.85 20.77
N HIS A 114 -4.56 1.93 21.12
CA HIS A 114 -4.07 1.59 22.46
C HIS A 114 -4.68 2.45 23.58
N ARG A 115 -5.29 3.60 23.25
CA ARG A 115 -6.01 4.46 24.20
C ARG A 115 -7.47 4.03 24.43
N GLY A 116 -7.84 2.85 23.97
CA GLY A 116 -9.14 2.20 24.23
C GLY A 116 -10.20 2.44 23.14
N GLY A 117 -9.91 3.26 22.13
CA GLY A 117 -10.79 3.43 20.98
C GLY A 117 -10.66 2.28 19.99
N LYS A 118 -11.76 1.92 19.31
CA LYS A 118 -11.76 0.93 18.22
C LYS A 118 -11.52 1.60 16.87
N PRO A 119 -10.78 0.97 15.95
CA PRO A 119 -10.60 1.48 14.60
C PRO A 119 -11.95 1.58 13.86
N GLN A 120 -12.05 2.54 12.94
CA GLN A 120 -13.28 2.82 12.18
C GLN A 120 -13.07 2.56 10.69
N TRP A 121 -13.89 1.71 10.08
CA TRP A 121 -13.82 1.48 8.64
C TRP A 121 -14.19 2.75 7.86
N SER A 122 -13.42 3.08 6.81
CA SER A 122 -13.74 4.17 5.88
C SER A 122 -13.78 3.64 4.45
N ASP A 123 -14.97 3.62 3.85
CA ASP A 123 -15.13 3.28 2.43
C ASP A 123 -14.40 4.25 1.50
N ALA A 124 -14.33 5.52 1.91
CA ALA A 124 -13.59 6.54 1.18
C ALA A 124 -12.09 6.21 1.10
N HIS A 125 -11.51 5.71 2.19
CA HIS A 125 -10.08 5.39 2.23
C HIS A 125 -9.75 3.93 1.88
N GLY A 126 -10.75 3.04 1.91
CA GLY A 126 -10.53 1.61 1.77
C GLY A 126 -9.69 1.03 2.91
N ALA A 127 -9.75 1.64 4.10
CA ALA A 127 -8.91 1.29 5.22
C ALA A 127 -9.60 1.54 6.58
N PHE A 128 -9.05 0.93 7.62
CA PHE A 128 -9.37 1.29 9.00
C PHE A 128 -8.66 2.59 9.39
N MET A 129 -9.46 3.57 9.81
CA MET A 129 -9.04 4.86 10.33
C MET A 129 -8.96 4.82 11.86
N ALA A 130 -8.27 5.81 12.42
CA ALA A 130 -8.17 5.95 13.86
C ALA A 130 -9.57 6.15 14.49
N PRO A 131 -9.74 5.79 15.78
CA PRO A 131 -10.96 6.10 16.51
C PRO A 131 -11.25 7.61 16.49
N SER A 132 -12.53 7.99 16.49
CA SER A 132 -12.94 9.41 16.52
C SER A 132 -12.48 10.14 17.80
N GLU A 133 -12.37 9.42 18.91
CA GLU A 133 -11.82 9.93 20.16
C GLU A 133 -10.44 9.31 20.42
N THR A 134 -9.41 10.16 20.42
CA THR A 134 -8.00 9.73 20.55
C THR A 134 -7.39 10.08 21.91
N ARG A 135 -8.19 10.66 22.83
CA ARG A 135 -7.84 11.01 24.22
C ARG A 135 -6.43 11.58 24.39
N GLY A 136 -6.21 12.86 24.10
CA GLY A 136 -4.89 13.50 24.29
C GLY A 136 -3.84 13.07 23.26
N LEU A 137 -4.26 12.56 22.11
CA LEU A 137 -3.41 12.33 20.95
C LEU A 137 -3.99 13.08 19.75
N ALA A 138 -3.23 13.99 19.16
CA ALA A 138 -3.59 14.61 17.89
C ALA A 138 -3.01 13.79 16.73
N LEU A 139 -3.75 13.68 15.63
CA LEU A 139 -3.35 12.95 14.43
C LEU A 139 -3.15 13.91 13.28
N ALA A 140 -2.07 13.80 12.51
CA ALA A 140 -1.86 14.61 11.30
C ALA A 140 -1.14 13.81 10.21
N GLY A 141 -1.45 14.09 8.95
CA GLY A 141 -0.84 13.42 7.79
C GLY A 141 -1.50 12.07 7.50
N ALA A 142 -0.73 11.13 6.94
CA ALA A 142 -1.26 9.86 6.44
C ALA A 142 -2.00 9.00 7.47
N VAL A 143 -1.70 9.15 8.78
CA VAL A 143 -2.46 8.47 9.86
C VAL A 143 -3.91 8.94 9.94
N ALA A 144 -4.21 10.15 9.47
CA ALA A 144 -5.54 10.73 9.36
C ALA A 144 -6.17 10.55 7.96
N GLY A 145 -5.49 9.84 7.05
CA GLY A 145 -5.94 9.68 5.66
C GLY A 145 -5.50 10.81 4.72
N THR A 146 -4.78 11.81 5.22
CA THR A 146 -4.24 12.91 4.40
C THR A 146 -3.19 12.39 3.42
N THR A 147 -3.31 12.76 2.15
CA THR A 147 -2.43 12.32 1.06
C THR A 147 -1.59 13.50 0.58
N GLY A 148 -0.32 13.22 0.22
CA GLY A 148 0.65 14.24 -0.16
C GLY A 148 1.37 14.89 1.03
N LEU A 149 2.59 15.32 0.79
CA LEU A 149 3.46 15.94 1.78
C LEU A 149 3.00 17.35 2.11
N SER A 150 2.58 18.13 1.11
CA SER A 150 2.15 19.52 1.32
C SER A 150 0.93 19.58 2.26
N ALA A 151 -0.06 18.71 2.03
CA ALA A 151 -1.24 18.62 2.87
C ALA A 151 -0.90 18.10 4.28
N SER A 152 0.01 17.13 4.39
CA SER A 152 0.47 16.59 5.68
C SER A 152 1.19 17.65 6.52
N PHE A 153 2.05 18.48 5.90
CA PHE A 153 2.71 19.59 6.58
C PHE A 153 1.72 20.65 7.04
N ALA A 154 0.77 21.04 6.17
CA ALA A 154 -0.25 22.01 6.52
C ALA A 154 -1.12 21.53 7.69
N GLU A 155 -1.57 20.27 7.67
CA GLU A 155 -2.36 19.69 8.76
C GLU A 155 -1.56 19.64 10.07
N GLY A 156 -0.29 19.20 10.01
CA GLY A 156 0.59 19.17 11.17
C GLY A 156 0.83 20.54 11.77
N ALA A 157 1.04 21.56 10.93
CA ALA A 157 1.24 22.94 11.35
C ALA A 157 0.03 23.48 12.13
N VAL A 158 -1.18 23.28 11.59
CA VAL A 158 -2.43 23.72 12.22
C VAL A 158 -2.62 23.03 13.57
N ARG A 159 -2.45 21.70 13.64
CA ARG A 159 -2.63 20.96 14.89
C ARG A 159 -1.57 21.28 15.93
N GLY A 160 -0.33 21.49 15.51
CA GLY A 160 0.75 21.91 16.40
C GLY A 160 0.46 23.24 17.09
N VAL A 161 -0.10 24.22 16.36
CA VAL A 161 -0.51 25.51 16.92
C VAL A 161 -1.62 25.35 17.98
N VAL A 162 -2.60 24.48 17.73
CA VAL A 162 -3.68 24.21 18.69
C VAL A 162 -3.11 23.62 19.99
N ILE A 163 -2.30 22.56 19.87
CA ILE A 163 -1.70 21.88 21.04
C ILE A 163 -0.81 22.83 21.83
N ALA A 164 0.03 23.63 21.17
CA ALA A 164 0.89 24.58 21.85
C ALA A 164 0.11 25.62 22.66
N LYS A 165 -1.02 26.12 22.12
CA LYS A 165 -1.92 27.03 22.85
C LYS A 165 -2.59 26.36 24.05
N GLU A 166 -3.06 25.12 23.90
CA GLU A 166 -3.65 24.35 25.00
C GLU A 166 -2.66 24.12 26.14
N LEU A 167 -1.37 24.00 25.81
CA LEU A 167 -0.28 23.90 26.77
C LEU A 167 0.18 25.26 27.35
N GLY A 168 -0.46 26.37 26.99
CA GLY A 168 -0.16 27.70 27.50
C GLY A 168 1.02 28.41 26.82
N PHE A 169 1.51 27.90 25.70
CA PHE A 169 2.55 28.57 24.90
C PHE A 169 1.94 29.54 23.88
N ALA A 170 2.73 30.51 23.43
CA ALA A 170 2.40 31.40 22.33
C ALA A 170 3.11 30.90 21.05
N PRO A 171 2.49 30.01 20.25
CA PRO A 171 3.13 29.46 19.07
C PRO A 171 3.16 30.47 17.92
N GLN A 172 4.25 30.43 17.16
CA GLN A 172 4.29 31.00 15.82
C GLN A 172 3.78 29.96 14.82
N ALA A 173 2.93 30.38 13.87
CA ALA A 173 2.44 29.49 12.83
C ALA A 173 3.60 29.03 11.93
N PHE A 174 3.72 27.71 11.72
CA PHE A 174 4.64 27.17 10.73
C PHE A 174 4.02 27.28 9.33
N GLY A 175 4.65 28.06 8.45
CA GLY A 175 4.32 28.10 7.04
C GLY A 175 5.12 27.04 6.29
N ALA A 176 4.48 25.98 5.83
CA ALA A 176 5.14 25.02 4.95
C ALA A 176 5.53 25.72 3.64
N GLY A 177 6.78 25.52 3.20
CA GLY A 177 7.22 25.92 1.87
C GLY A 177 6.58 25.08 0.76
N PRO A 178 6.76 25.46 -0.51
CA PRO A 178 6.30 24.63 -1.62
C PRO A 178 6.96 23.25 -1.59
N VAL A 179 6.18 22.22 -1.92
CA VAL A 179 6.69 20.85 -2.06
C VAL A 179 6.83 20.53 -3.54
N ASP A 180 8.07 20.35 -3.98
CA ASP A 180 8.36 19.90 -5.34
C ASP A 180 8.09 18.40 -5.48
N GLY A 181 7.48 18.02 -6.60
CA GLY A 181 7.24 16.62 -6.93
C GLY A 181 6.31 15.90 -5.95
N ASP A 182 5.40 16.62 -5.28
CA ASP A 182 4.44 16.00 -4.37
C ASP A 182 3.62 14.94 -5.10
N ILE A 183 3.40 13.82 -4.41
CA ILE A 183 2.68 12.67 -4.94
C ILE A 183 1.42 12.55 -4.13
N VAL A 184 0.37 13.14 -4.68
CA VAL A 184 -0.98 12.99 -4.17
C VAL A 184 -1.55 11.73 -4.80
N ALA A 185 -1.45 10.62 -4.08
CA ALA A 185 -2.14 9.39 -4.43
C ALA A 185 -3.49 9.39 -3.72
N PRO A 186 -4.60 9.72 -4.39
CA PRO A 186 -5.90 9.70 -3.75
C PRO A 186 -6.19 8.28 -3.24
N PRO A 187 -7.02 8.15 -2.20
CA PRO A 187 -7.42 6.85 -1.73
C PRO A 187 -8.08 6.05 -2.86
N ALA A 188 -7.77 4.76 -2.92
CA ALA A 188 -8.30 3.87 -3.93
C ALA A 188 -9.02 2.70 -3.28
N ARG A 189 -10.01 2.16 -3.98
CA ARG A 189 -10.72 0.98 -3.50
C ARG A 189 -9.75 -0.19 -3.37
N PRO A 190 -9.84 -0.96 -2.27
CA PRO A 190 -8.97 -2.08 -2.04
C PRO A 190 -9.30 -3.23 -2.99
N LEU A 191 -8.26 -3.91 -3.49
CA LEU A 191 -8.39 -5.18 -4.20
C LEU A 191 -8.08 -6.32 -3.23
N TRP A 192 -9.10 -6.81 -2.53
CA TRP A 192 -8.93 -7.84 -1.49
C TRP A 192 -8.50 -9.20 -2.02
N ASN A 193 -8.94 -9.55 -3.23
CA ASN A 193 -8.71 -10.87 -3.79
C ASN A 193 -8.74 -10.84 -5.31
N ILE A 194 -7.77 -11.51 -5.93
CA ILE A 194 -7.73 -11.76 -7.36
C ILE A 194 -8.41 -13.10 -7.62
N ARG A 195 -9.49 -13.09 -8.40
CA ARG A 195 -10.24 -14.30 -8.74
C ARG A 195 -9.44 -15.19 -9.69
N GLY A 196 -9.67 -16.50 -9.62
CA GLY A 196 -9.04 -17.47 -10.52
C GLY A 196 -7.60 -17.86 -10.16
N VAL A 197 -7.01 -17.31 -9.09
CA VAL A 197 -5.70 -17.74 -8.59
C VAL A 197 -5.80 -19.17 -8.05
N LYS A 198 -5.09 -20.09 -8.71
CA LYS A 198 -5.07 -21.53 -8.38
C LYS A 198 -3.94 -21.93 -7.43
N ARG A 199 -2.84 -21.16 -7.40
CA ARG A 199 -1.67 -21.42 -6.54
C ARG A 199 -1.78 -20.67 -5.21
N LYS A 200 -0.68 -20.63 -4.44
CA LYS A 200 -0.57 -19.88 -3.19
C LYS A 200 -0.85 -18.38 -3.44
N ALA A 201 -1.80 -17.84 -2.70
CA ALA A 201 -2.06 -16.40 -2.58
C ALA A 201 -1.88 -16.05 -1.11
N PHE A 202 -0.75 -15.44 -0.77
CA PHE A 202 -0.37 -15.18 0.62
C PHE A 202 -1.18 -14.04 1.23
N VAL A 203 -1.50 -14.22 2.51
CA VAL A 203 -2.09 -13.19 3.38
C VAL A 203 -1.06 -12.79 4.44
N ASP A 204 -0.32 -13.74 5.00
CA ASP A 204 0.80 -13.49 5.92
C ASP A 204 2.04 -14.22 5.38
N PHE A 205 3.08 -13.46 5.04
CA PHE A 205 4.31 -14.02 4.49
C PHE A 205 5.16 -14.74 5.52
N GLN A 206 5.21 -14.22 6.76
CA GLN A 206 6.12 -14.73 7.77
C GLN A 206 5.64 -16.08 8.33
N ASN A 207 4.32 -16.23 8.46
CA ASN A 207 3.70 -17.47 8.92
C ASN A 207 3.22 -18.41 7.79
N ASP A 208 3.58 -18.13 6.52
CA ASP A 208 3.19 -18.92 5.32
C ASP A 208 1.66 -19.10 5.18
N VAL A 209 0.85 -18.15 5.66
CA VAL A 209 -0.62 -18.23 5.62
C VAL A 209 -1.13 -17.75 4.27
N GLY A 210 -1.90 -18.59 3.59
CA GLY A 210 -2.55 -18.28 2.33
C GLY A 210 -4.07 -18.09 2.43
N ARG A 211 -4.65 -17.58 1.34
CA ARG A 211 -6.11 -17.39 1.17
C ARG A 211 -6.93 -18.66 1.46
N LYS A 212 -6.40 -19.82 1.08
CA LYS A 212 -7.07 -21.11 1.31
C LYS A 212 -7.17 -21.46 2.80
N ASP A 213 -6.22 -21.02 3.61
CA ASP A 213 -6.15 -21.34 5.04
C ASP A 213 -7.20 -20.52 5.81
N LEU A 214 -7.44 -19.26 5.40
CA LEU A 214 -8.60 -18.49 5.86
C LEU A 214 -9.92 -19.14 5.44
N GLY A 215 -10.01 -19.64 4.21
CA GLY A 215 -11.19 -20.36 3.73
C GLY A 215 -11.48 -21.63 4.54
N LEU A 216 -10.44 -22.38 4.89
CA LEU A 216 -10.54 -23.56 5.74
C LEU A 216 -10.99 -23.20 7.16
N ALA A 217 -10.42 -22.14 7.77
CA ALA A 217 -10.83 -21.66 9.08
C ALA A 217 -12.34 -21.36 9.13
N VAL A 218 -12.87 -20.68 8.12
CA VAL A 218 -14.31 -20.40 8.01
C VAL A 218 -15.12 -21.69 7.87
N GLN A 219 -14.68 -22.65 7.05
CA GLN A 219 -15.36 -23.94 6.87
C GLN A 219 -15.42 -24.76 8.15
N GLU A 220 -14.41 -24.66 9.01
CA GLU A 220 -14.35 -25.34 10.30
C GLU A 220 -15.03 -24.56 11.45
N GLY A 221 -15.71 -23.45 11.15
CA GLY A 221 -16.50 -22.69 12.11
C GLY A 221 -15.77 -21.52 12.79
N TYR A 222 -14.52 -21.23 12.40
CA TYR A 222 -13.73 -20.10 12.90
C TYR A 222 -13.97 -18.83 12.08
N GLY A 223 -15.24 -18.46 11.88
CA GLY A 223 -15.65 -17.32 11.05
C GLY A 223 -15.43 -15.93 11.69
N ASP A 224 -15.25 -15.88 13.01
CA ASP A 224 -14.89 -14.65 13.72
C ASP A 224 -13.39 -14.32 13.51
N VAL A 225 -13.04 -13.04 13.39
CA VAL A 225 -11.67 -12.62 13.07
C VAL A 225 -10.65 -13.03 14.14
N GLU A 226 -11.02 -13.02 15.42
CA GLU A 226 -10.13 -13.42 16.51
C GLU A 226 -9.90 -14.93 16.54
N LEU A 227 -10.91 -15.69 16.12
CA LEU A 227 -10.83 -17.14 15.96
C LEU A 227 -10.00 -17.51 14.73
N ALA A 228 -10.27 -16.91 13.58
CA ALA A 228 -9.50 -17.11 12.35
C ALA A 228 -8.01 -16.77 12.55
N LYS A 229 -7.72 -15.68 13.26
CA LYS A 229 -6.36 -15.30 13.68
C LYS A 229 -5.67 -16.43 14.45
N ARG A 230 -6.31 -16.97 15.48
CA ARG A 230 -5.74 -18.02 16.35
C ARG A 230 -5.58 -19.35 15.61
N TYR A 231 -6.54 -19.69 14.75
CA TYR A 231 -6.54 -20.91 13.96
C TYR A 231 -5.42 -20.90 12.91
N THR A 232 -5.29 -19.80 12.17
CA THR A 232 -4.33 -19.69 11.05
C THR A 232 -2.97 -19.17 11.47
N THR A 233 -2.85 -18.58 12.66
CA THR A 233 -1.68 -17.81 13.15
C THR A 233 -1.40 -16.51 12.37
N SER A 234 -2.31 -16.07 11.49
CA SER A 234 -2.16 -14.84 10.72
C SER A 234 -2.00 -13.61 11.62
N GLY A 235 -0.99 -12.77 11.36
CA GLY A 235 -0.73 -11.55 12.11
C GLY A 235 -0.19 -11.78 13.53
N MET A 236 0.27 -13.00 13.85
CA MET A 236 0.91 -13.34 15.13
C MET A 236 2.44 -13.44 15.04
N ALA A 237 3.01 -13.15 13.87
CA ALA A 237 4.46 -13.17 13.65
C ALA A 237 5.16 -11.95 14.28
N THR A 238 6.48 -11.85 14.11
CA THR A 238 7.27 -10.76 14.72
C THR A 238 6.94 -9.37 14.14
N ASP A 239 6.40 -9.31 12.93
CA ASP A 239 5.92 -8.08 12.32
C ASP A 239 4.56 -7.61 12.86
N GLN A 240 3.84 -8.47 13.59
CA GLN A 240 2.52 -8.22 14.19
C GLN A 240 1.47 -7.79 13.16
N GLY A 241 1.46 -8.42 11.98
CA GLY A 241 0.40 -8.21 10.98
C GLY A 241 0.35 -6.80 10.39
N LYS A 242 1.52 -6.17 10.19
CA LYS A 242 1.61 -4.82 9.60
C LYS A 242 1.46 -4.80 8.08
N LEU A 243 1.63 -5.96 7.42
CA LEU A 243 1.52 -6.13 5.97
C LEU A 243 0.23 -6.87 5.63
#